data_AF-A0A8T7DXI9-F1
#
_entry.id   AF-A0A8T7DXI9-F1
#
_cell.length_a   1.000
_cell.length_b   1.000
_cell.length_c   1.000
_cell.angle_alpha   90.00
_cell.angle_beta   90.00
_cell.angle_gamma   90.00
#
_symmetry.space_group_name_H-M   'P 1'
#
loop_
_entity.id
_entity.type
_entity.pdbx_description
1 polymer ?
#
loop_
_entity_poly.entity_id
_entity_poly.type
_entity_poly.pdbx_seq_one_letter_code
_entity_poly.pdbx_strand_id
1 'polypeptide(L)'
;MEISGELQQITDNSRQMNTLSNRARDSAEQGEQALSNVRTTLNAFVESSSQINQFLEEINLLTQQVHILGVNAAIEAASAGEHSGGFSIIAEEMRRIAARVKQTSANIFSVLENSGTLADNTVNAIQSASETLELLGVNADLSTELSKSISEVAQSRSRYLELHIPAATSESQEDAEAQKRGSETGF
;
A
#
# COMPACT_ATOMS: atom_id res chain seq x y z
N MET A 1 6.57 -20.87 43.90
CA MET A 1 5.82 -21.40 42.74
C MET A 1 5.22 -20.28 41.90
N GLU A 2 4.61 -19.25 42.50
CA GLU A 2 4.01 -18.10 41.80
C GLU A 2 4.97 -17.43 40.78
N ILE A 3 6.20 -17.08 41.20
CA ILE A 3 7.22 -16.48 40.32
C ILE A 3 7.61 -17.40 39.14
N SER A 4 7.60 -18.73 39.33
CA SER A 4 7.89 -19.67 38.23
C SER A 4 6.76 -19.66 37.19
N GLY A 5 5.51 -19.56 37.65
CA GLY A 5 4.33 -19.38 36.79
C GLY A 5 4.37 -18.06 36.00
N GLU A 6 4.77 -16.96 36.64
CA GLU A 6 4.94 -15.65 35.96
C GLU A 6 6.03 -15.71 34.87
N LEU A 7 7.17 -16.35 35.15
CA LEU A 7 8.26 -16.50 34.17
C LEU A 7 7.87 -17.40 32.99
N GLN A 8 7.08 -18.45 33.24
CA GLN A 8 6.49 -19.28 32.20
C GLN A 8 5.56 -18.44 31.31
N GLN A 9 4.68 -17.64 31.92
CA GLN A 9 3.79 -16.74 31.20
C GLN A 9 4.55 -15.70 30.36
N ILE A 10 5.66 -15.14 30.87
CA ILE A 10 6.51 -14.21 30.11
C ILE A 10 7.13 -14.92 28.88
N THR A 11 7.57 -16.16 29.04
CA THR A 11 8.14 -16.97 27.95
C THR A 11 7.09 -17.22 26.87
N ASP A 12 5.86 -17.58 27.27
CA ASP A 12 4.76 -17.85 26.36
C ASP A 12 4.28 -16.58 25.65
N ASN A 13 4.18 -15.45 26.37
CA ASN A 13 3.90 -14.13 25.78
C ASN A 13 4.98 -13.73 24.75
N SER A 14 6.25 -14.00 25.03
CA SER A 14 7.35 -13.72 24.10
C SER A 14 7.26 -14.57 22.83
N ARG A 15 6.86 -15.84 22.94
CA ARG A 15 6.60 -16.71 21.78
C ARG A 15 5.42 -16.22 20.94
N GLN A 16 4.34 -15.78 21.59
CA GLN A 16 3.19 -15.19 20.91
C GLN A 16 3.57 -13.90 20.18
N MET A 17 4.34 -13.02 20.83
CA MET A 17 4.84 -11.77 20.23
C MET A 17 5.75 -12.03 19.02
N ASN A 18 6.63 -13.04 19.08
CA ASN A 18 7.42 -13.47 17.93
C ASN A 18 6.54 -13.95 16.77
N THR A 19 5.50 -14.75 17.07
CA THR A 19 4.54 -15.22 16.05
C THR A 19 3.79 -14.05 15.39
N LEU A 20 3.33 -13.07 16.18
CA LEU A 20 2.66 -11.88 15.67
C LEU A 20 3.60 -11.02 14.84
N SER A 21 4.85 -10.88 15.26
CA SER A 21 5.87 -10.12 14.52
C SER A 21 6.16 -10.75 13.16
N ASN A 22 6.31 -12.09 13.09
CA ASN A 22 6.48 -12.77 11.81
C ASN A 22 5.27 -12.56 10.89
N ARG A 23 4.04 -12.65 11.41
CA ARG A 23 2.83 -12.35 10.62
C ARG A 23 2.79 -10.90 10.13
N ALA A 24 3.26 -9.95 10.93
CA ALA A 24 3.35 -8.55 10.53
C ALA A 24 4.37 -8.36 9.39
N ARG A 25 5.53 -9.04 9.45
CA ARG A 25 6.51 -9.07 8.36
C ARG A 25 5.92 -9.67 7.08
N ASP A 26 5.29 -10.83 7.17
CA ASP A 26 4.63 -11.49 6.03
C ASP A 26 3.54 -10.59 5.41
N SER A 27 2.81 -9.84 6.24
CA SER A 27 1.79 -8.90 5.77
C SER A 27 2.40 -7.67 5.10
N ALA A 28 3.54 -7.17 5.61
CA ALA A 28 4.27 -6.07 5.00
C ALA A 28 4.78 -6.45 3.60
N GLU A 29 5.42 -7.62 3.47
CA GLU A 29 5.92 -8.14 2.18
C GLU A 29 4.78 -8.34 1.16
N GLN A 30 3.65 -8.92 1.59
CA GLN A 30 2.47 -9.07 0.74
C GLN A 30 1.91 -7.70 0.30
N GLY A 31 1.90 -6.72 1.22
CA GLY A 31 1.50 -5.34 0.93
C GLY A 31 2.40 -4.70 -0.13
N GLU A 32 3.72 -4.86 -0.02
CA GLU A 32 4.67 -4.33 -0.99
C GLU A 32 4.48 -4.94 -2.37
N GLN A 33 4.27 -6.26 -2.45
CA GLN A 33 3.98 -6.93 -3.71
C GLN A 33 2.67 -6.43 -4.34
N ALA A 34 1.63 -6.21 -3.52
CA ALA A 34 0.37 -5.66 -3.99
C ALA A 34 0.55 -4.23 -4.54
N LEU A 35 1.27 -3.37 -3.83
CA LEU A 35 1.59 -2.01 -4.29
C LEU A 35 2.41 -2.01 -5.59
N SER A 36 3.35 -2.94 -5.74
CA SER A 36 4.11 -3.13 -6.98
C SER A 36 3.20 -3.48 -8.18
N ASN A 37 2.20 -4.33 -7.97
CA ASN A 37 1.21 -4.67 -8.99
C ASN A 37 0.33 -3.46 -9.35
N VAL A 38 -0.09 -2.68 -8.36
CA VAL A 38 -0.85 -1.45 -8.59
C VAL A 38 -0.01 -0.46 -9.40
N ARG A 39 1.26 -0.26 -9.06
CA ARG A 39 2.18 0.60 -9.82
C ARG A 39 2.31 0.16 -11.29
N THR A 40 2.42 -1.14 -11.53
CA THR A 40 2.49 -1.69 -12.90
C THR A 40 1.21 -1.38 -13.69
N THR A 41 0.05 -1.56 -13.06
CA THR A 41 -1.25 -1.28 -13.70
C THR A 41 -1.41 0.22 -13.96
N LEU A 42 -0.95 1.05 -13.04
CA LEU A 42 -0.99 2.50 -13.17
C LEU A 42 -0.10 3.01 -14.31
N ASN A 43 1.09 2.43 -14.48
CA ASN A 43 1.97 2.75 -15.61
C ASN A 43 1.31 2.40 -16.96
N ALA A 44 0.67 1.22 -17.05
CA ALA A 44 -0.07 0.84 -18.24
C ALA A 44 -1.27 1.76 -18.51
N PHE A 45 -1.94 2.24 -17.45
CA PHE A 45 -3.01 3.23 -17.55
C PHE A 45 -2.52 4.57 -18.11
N VAL A 46 -1.37 5.07 -17.64
CA VAL A 46 -0.76 6.30 -18.12
C VAL A 46 -0.36 6.17 -19.60
N GLU A 47 0.25 5.05 -19.97
CA GLU A 47 0.62 4.77 -21.37
C GLU A 47 -0.61 4.73 -22.29
N SER A 48 -1.66 4.01 -21.89
CA SER A 48 -2.93 3.96 -22.63
C SER A 48 -3.56 5.35 -22.78
N SER A 49 -3.54 6.16 -21.71
CA SER A 49 -4.04 7.54 -21.76
C SER A 49 -3.23 8.42 -22.73
N SER A 50 -1.91 8.21 -22.80
CA SER A 50 -1.05 8.89 -23.79
C SER A 50 -1.41 8.51 -25.23
N GLN A 51 -1.67 7.23 -25.49
CA GLN A 51 -2.11 6.77 -26.81
C GLN A 51 -3.47 7.37 -27.20
N ILE A 52 -4.42 7.47 -26.26
CA ILE A 52 -5.70 8.12 -26.52
C ILE A 52 -5.50 9.60 -26.87
N ASN A 53 -4.60 10.32 -26.18
CA ASN A 53 -4.28 11.70 -26.53
C ASN A 53 -3.79 11.84 -27.98
N GLN A 54 -2.92 10.92 -28.44
CA GLN A 54 -2.45 10.91 -29.84
C GLN A 54 -3.61 10.69 -30.83
N PHE A 55 -4.54 9.78 -30.53
CA PHE A 55 -5.73 9.58 -31.36
C PHE A 55 -6.63 10.82 -31.40
N LEU A 56 -6.77 11.53 -30.28
CA LEU A 56 -7.55 12.77 -30.25
C LEU A 56 -6.90 13.90 -31.06
N GLU A 57 -5.56 13.97 -31.10
CA GLU A 57 -4.82 14.88 -31.98
C GLU A 57 -5.10 14.55 -33.45
N GLU A 58 -5.03 13.28 -33.84
CA GLU A 58 -5.36 12.83 -35.20
C GLU A 58 -6.82 13.15 -35.57
N ILE A 59 -7.77 12.89 -34.68
CA ILE A 59 -9.18 13.24 -34.87
C ILE A 59 -9.34 14.75 -35.07
N ASN A 60 -8.61 15.57 -34.32
CA ASN A 60 -8.65 17.03 -34.49
C ASN A 60 -8.11 17.46 -35.87
N LEU A 61 -7.07 16.80 -36.39
CA LEU A 61 -6.55 17.06 -37.74
C LEU A 61 -7.56 16.64 -38.82
N LEU A 62 -8.20 15.48 -38.68
CA LEU A 62 -9.26 15.03 -39.59
C LEU A 62 -10.47 15.97 -39.54
N THR A 63 -10.84 16.43 -38.36
CA THR A 63 -11.95 17.36 -38.15
C THR A 63 -11.70 18.71 -38.83
N GLN A 64 -10.46 19.20 -38.80
CA GLN A 64 -10.08 20.41 -39.55
C GLN A 64 -10.17 20.20 -41.07
N GLN A 65 -9.75 19.04 -41.57
CA GLN A 65 -9.89 18.71 -43.00
C GLN A 65 -11.37 18.68 -43.42
N VAL A 66 -12.24 18.04 -42.63
CA VAL A 66 -13.70 18.03 -42.88
C VAL A 66 -14.27 19.45 -42.85
N HIS A 67 -13.81 20.29 -41.92
CA HIS A 67 -14.23 21.68 -41.85
C HIS A 67 -13.85 22.45 -43.12
N ILE A 68 -12.62 22.29 -43.61
CA ILE A 68 -12.14 22.93 -44.85
C ILE A 68 -12.92 22.41 -46.06
N LEU A 69 -13.18 21.10 -46.15
CA LEU A 69 -14.02 20.52 -47.21
C LEU A 69 -15.43 21.12 -47.19
N GLY A 70 -16.02 21.32 -46.01
CA GLY A 70 -17.30 21.99 -45.85
C GLY A 70 -17.28 23.45 -46.32
N VAL A 71 -16.22 24.20 -46.01
CA VAL A 71 -16.04 25.58 -46.50
C VAL A 71 -15.92 25.61 -48.03
N ASN A 72 -15.10 24.73 -48.60
CA ASN A 72 -14.94 24.64 -50.06
C ASN A 72 -16.27 24.28 -50.75
N ALA A 73 -17.04 23.35 -50.18
CA ALA A 73 -18.36 22.98 -50.69
C ALA A 73 -19.35 24.16 -50.61
N ALA A 74 -19.30 24.98 -49.55
CA ALA A 74 -20.13 26.18 -49.43
C ALA A 74 -19.78 27.24 -50.50
N ILE A 75 -18.48 27.42 -50.79
CA ILE A 75 -18.01 28.32 -51.85
C ILE A 75 -18.51 27.84 -53.22
N GLU A 76 -18.38 26.56 -53.51
CA GLU A 76 -18.83 25.98 -54.78
C GLU A 76 -20.36 26.06 -54.92
N ALA A 77 -21.10 25.83 -53.83
CA ALA A 77 -22.55 26.01 -53.79
C ALA A 77 -22.95 27.48 -54.08
N ALA A 78 -22.24 28.46 -53.54
CA ALA A 78 -22.49 29.87 -53.84
C ALA A 78 -22.20 30.20 -55.32
N SER A 79 -21.19 29.56 -55.92
CA SER A 79 -20.84 29.70 -57.34
C SER A 79 -21.91 29.12 -58.29
N ALA A 80 -22.55 28.02 -57.90
CA ALA A 80 -23.54 27.31 -58.72
C ALA A 80 -24.95 27.97 -58.79
N GLY A 81 -25.18 29.09 -58.10
CA GLY A 81 -26.43 29.87 -58.21
C GLY A 81 -27.69 29.08 -57.83
N GLU A 82 -28.73 29.10 -58.66
CA GLU A 82 -30.04 28.47 -58.38
C GLU A 82 -30.00 26.93 -58.23
N HIS A 83 -28.94 26.26 -58.68
CA HIS A 83 -28.84 24.80 -58.69
C HIS A 83 -28.19 24.21 -57.41
N SER A 84 -27.83 25.06 -56.44
CA SER A 84 -26.94 24.69 -55.32
C SER A 84 -27.64 24.29 -54.01
N GLY A 85 -28.98 24.31 -53.96
CA GLY A 85 -29.74 24.18 -52.71
C GLY A 85 -29.38 22.96 -51.86
N GLY A 86 -29.17 21.79 -52.49
CA GLY A 86 -28.75 20.57 -51.79
C GLY A 86 -27.30 20.61 -51.30
N PHE A 87 -26.38 21.20 -52.09
CA PHE A 87 -24.96 21.27 -51.74
C PHE A 87 -24.68 22.23 -50.58
N SER A 88 -25.42 23.35 -50.50
CA SER A 88 -25.31 24.30 -49.40
C SER A 88 -25.70 23.67 -48.04
N ILE A 89 -26.76 22.85 -48.02
CA ILE A 89 -27.19 22.12 -46.82
C ILE A 89 -26.13 21.12 -46.38
N ILE A 90 -25.57 20.36 -47.31
CA ILE A 90 -24.51 19.38 -47.02
C ILE A 90 -23.26 20.09 -46.47
N ALA A 91 -22.88 21.23 -47.05
CA ALA A 91 -21.75 22.03 -46.59
C ALA A 91 -21.92 22.50 -45.13
N GLU A 92 -23.10 23.01 -44.79
CA GLU A 92 -23.39 23.45 -43.41
C GLU A 92 -23.43 22.27 -42.43
N GLU A 93 -23.99 21.13 -42.84
CA GLU A 93 -24.01 19.93 -42.00
C GLU A 93 -22.60 19.39 -41.72
N MET A 94 -21.71 19.39 -42.72
CA MET A 94 -20.31 19.02 -42.52
C MET A 94 -19.61 19.94 -41.52
N ARG A 95 -19.84 21.26 -41.59
CA ARG A 95 -19.27 22.23 -40.64
C ARG A 95 -19.80 22.01 -39.24
N ARG A 96 -21.11 21.74 -39.09
CA ARG A 96 -21.76 21.45 -37.82
C ARG A 96 -21.20 20.18 -37.18
N ILE A 97 -21.05 19.10 -37.96
CA ILE A 97 -20.45 17.84 -37.50
C ILE A 97 -19.00 18.09 -37.05
N ALA A 98 -18.20 18.79 -37.85
CA ALA A 98 -16.81 19.08 -37.50
C ALA A 98 -16.71 19.88 -36.18
N ALA A 99 -17.55 20.92 -36.00
CA ALA A 99 -17.59 21.68 -34.76
C ALA A 99 -17.97 20.81 -33.55
N ARG A 100 -18.94 19.91 -33.72
CA ARG A 100 -19.38 18.99 -32.67
C ARG A 100 -18.28 17.99 -32.29
N VAL A 101 -17.59 17.40 -33.28
CA VAL A 101 -16.47 16.48 -33.02
C VAL A 101 -15.36 17.20 -32.27
N LYS A 102 -14.98 18.41 -32.69
CA LYS A 102 -13.96 19.23 -32.00
C LYS A 102 -14.32 19.46 -30.52
N GLN A 103 -15.57 19.82 -30.24
CA GLN A 103 -16.03 20.00 -28.86
C GLN A 103 -15.96 18.71 -28.04
N THR A 104 -16.39 17.58 -28.62
CA THR A 104 -16.31 16.29 -27.94
C THR A 104 -14.87 15.89 -27.67
N SER A 105 -13.96 16.04 -28.63
CA SER A 105 -12.53 15.75 -28.43
C SER A 105 -11.95 16.62 -27.31
N ALA A 106 -12.29 17.91 -27.25
CA ALA A 106 -11.84 18.79 -26.17
C ALA A 106 -12.34 18.34 -24.78
N ASN A 107 -13.59 17.87 -24.69
CA ASN A 107 -14.10 17.32 -23.44
C ASN A 107 -13.35 16.04 -23.03
N ILE A 108 -13.03 15.17 -23.98
CA ILE A 108 -12.25 13.94 -23.70
C ILE A 108 -10.84 14.31 -23.22
N PHE A 109 -10.18 15.29 -23.85
CA PHE A 109 -8.89 15.80 -23.39
C PHE A 109 -8.93 16.24 -21.92
N SER A 110 -9.95 17.01 -21.53
CA SER A 110 -10.11 17.46 -20.14
C SER A 110 -10.29 16.30 -19.16
N VAL A 111 -11.01 15.24 -19.56
CA VAL A 111 -11.14 14.03 -18.73
C VAL A 111 -9.78 13.33 -18.60
N LEU A 112 -9.00 13.23 -19.67
CA LEU A 112 -7.67 12.61 -19.65
C LEU A 112 -6.66 13.40 -18.80
N GLU A 113 -6.70 14.73 -18.83
CA GLU A 113 -5.87 15.58 -17.98
C GLU A 113 -6.19 15.38 -16.48
N ASN A 114 -7.48 15.33 -16.14
CA ASN A 114 -7.92 14.99 -14.79
C ASN A 114 -7.50 13.57 -14.39
N SER A 115 -7.58 12.61 -15.31
CA SER A 115 -7.09 11.25 -15.10
C SER A 115 -5.58 11.19 -14.85
N GLY A 116 -4.78 12.00 -15.55
CA GLY A 116 -3.35 12.15 -15.31
C GLY A 116 -3.06 12.66 -13.90
N THR A 117 -3.77 13.71 -13.48
CA THR A 117 -3.65 14.25 -12.11
C THR A 117 -4.00 13.20 -11.04
N LEU A 118 -5.05 12.39 -11.29
CA LEU A 118 -5.42 11.31 -10.38
C LEU A 118 -4.34 10.20 -10.33
N ALA A 119 -3.72 9.90 -11.47
CA ALA A 119 -2.62 8.96 -11.53
C ALA A 119 -1.41 9.44 -10.72
N ASP A 120 -1.01 10.71 -10.86
CA ASP A 120 0.09 11.30 -10.09
C ASP A 120 -0.18 11.25 -8.57
N ASN A 121 -1.39 11.58 -8.15
CA ASN A 121 -1.80 11.45 -6.75
C ASN A 121 -1.74 10.00 -6.26
N THR A 122 -2.09 9.05 -7.12
CA THR A 122 -2.03 7.62 -6.80
C THR A 122 -0.57 7.15 -6.65
N VAL A 123 0.35 7.65 -7.48
CA VAL A 123 1.80 7.39 -7.32
C VAL A 123 2.29 7.86 -5.94
N ASN A 124 1.93 9.07 -5.54
CA ASN A 124 2.32 9.61 -4.23
C ASN A 124 1.73 8.81 -3.05
N ALA A 125 0.49 8.33 -3.20
CA ALA A 125 -0.15 7.48 -2.21
C ALA A 125 0.53 6.10 -2.10
N ILE A 126 0.91 5.50 -3.23
CA ILE A 126 1.67 4.23 -3.27
C ILE A 126 3.03 4.41 -2.60
N GLN A 127 3.72 5.52 -2.83
CA GLN A 127 5.01 5.80 -2.20
C GLN A 127 4.89 5.88 -0.68
N SER A 128 3.95 6.68 -0.18
CA SER A 128 3.66 6.80 1.27
C SER A 128 3.28 5.43 1.89
N ALA A 129 2.48 4.64 1.17
CA ALA A 129 2.09 3.31 1.63
C ALA A 129 3.28 2.35 1.68
N SER A 130 4.20 2.43 0.72
CA SER A 130 5.41 1.61 0.67
C SER A 130 6.32 1.94 1.87
N GLU A 131 6.55 3.22 2.15
CA GLU A 131 7.33 3.66 3.33
C GLU A 131 6.71 3.16 4.65
N THR A 132 5.38 3.15 4.73
CA THR A 132 4.67 2.64 5.92
C THR A 132 4.85 1.14 6.10
N LEU A 133 4.85 0.36 5.01
CA LEU A 133 5.07 -1.08 5.05
C LEU A 133 6.52 -1.42 5.38
N GLU A 134 7.48 -0.66 4.86
CA GLU A 134 8.90 -0.78 5.23
C GLU A 134 9.09 -0.57 6.74
N LEU A 135 8.51 0.50 7.29
CA LEU A 135 8.51 0.77 8.73
C LEU A 135 7.84 -0.35 9.54
N LEU A 136 6.76 -0.94 9.02
CA LEU A 136 6.10 -2.08 9.65
C LEU A 136 7.03 -3.30 9.71
N GLY A 137 7.76 -3.59 8.63
CA GLY A 137 8.76 -4.65 8.57
C GLY A 137 9.89 -4.44 9.59
N VAL A 138 10.45 -3.24 9.65
CA VAL A 138 11.48 -2.87 10.64
C VAL A 138 10.97 -3.04 12.08
N ASN A 139 9.74 -2.59 12.36
CA ASN A 139 9.15 -2.74 13.69
C ASN A 139 8.89 -4.20 14.07
N ALA A 140 8.54 -5.05 13.10
CA ALA A 140 8.39 -6.49 13.30
C ALA A 140 9.73 -7.16 13.60
N ASP A 141 10.82 -6.75 12.94
CA ASP A 141 12.17 -7.23 13.22
C ASP A 141 12.60 -6.87 14.65
N LEU A 142 12.44 -5.60 15.04
CA LEU A 142 12.74 -5.14 16.40
C LEU A 142 11.92 -5.89 17.46
N SER A 143 10.63 -6.12 17.20
CA SER A 143 9.74 -6.86 18.11
C SER A 143 10.16 -8.32 18.26
N THR A 144 10.66 -8.93 17.19
CA THR A 144 11.22 -10.29 17.19
C THR A 144 12.48 -10.37 18.06
N GLU A 145 13.39 -9.41 17.90
CA GLU A 145 14.61 -9.33 18.70
C GLU A 145 14.31 -9.10 20.19
N LEU A 146 13.40 -8.17 20.49
CA LEU A 146 12.97 -7.90 21.86
C LEU A 146 12.33 -9.14 22.50
N SER A 147 11.47 -9.85 21.76
CA SER A 147 10.86 -11.10 22.23
C SER A 147 11.90 -12.16 22.58
N LYS A 148 12.96 -12.26 21.76
CA LYS A 148 14.07 -13.19 22.01
C LYS A 148 14.80 -12.81 23.30
N SER A 149 15.15 -11.54 23.47
CA SER A 149 15.82 -11.04 24.68
C SER A 149 14.99 -11.27 25.95
N ILE A 150 13.69 -11.02 25.91
CA ILE A 150 12.78 -11.26 27.06
C ILE A 150 12.73 -12.75 27.40
N SER A 151 12.61 -13.63 26.40
CA SER A 151 12.59 -15.08 26.61
C SER A 151 13.90 -15.59 27.22
N GLU A 152 15.05 -15.07 26.77
CA GLU A 152 16.37 -15.39 27.34
C GLU A 152 16.48 -14.96 28.81
N VAL A 153 16.04 -13.74 29.14
CA VAL A 153 16.00 -13.23 30.52
C VAL A 153 15.09 -14.09 31.40
N ALA A 154 13.90 -14.45 30.90
CA ALA A 154 12.95 -15.27 31.62
C ALA A 154 13.51 -16.68 31.92
N GLN A 155 14.14 -17.31 30.93
CA GLN A 155 14.79 -18.62 31.10
C GLN A 155 15.98 -18.54 32.07
N SER A 156 16.81 -17.50 31.97
CA SER A 156 17.92 -17.29 32.90
C SER A 156 17.43 -17.12 34.35
N ARG A 157 16.34 -16.36 34.56
CA ARG A 157 15.75 -16.20 35.89
C ARG A 157 15.10 -17.49 36.39
N SER A 158 14.43 -18.24 35.52
CA SER A 158 13.83 -19.53 35.88
C SER A 158 14.91 -20.49 36.39
N ARG A 159 16.02 -20.64 35.64
CA ARG A 159 17.17 -21.44 36.05
C ARG A 159 17.81 -20.94 37.35
N TYR A 160 17.91 -19.62 37.55
CA TYR A 160 18.43 -19.05 38.79
C TYR A 160 17.59 -19.47 40.00
N LEU A 161 16.26 -19.41 39.89
CA LEU A 161 15.34 -19.79 40.95
C LEU A 161 15.37 -21.30 41.23
N GLU A 162 15.47 -22.13 40.19
CA GLU A 162 15.62 -23.59 40.34
C GLU A 162 16.90 -23.96 41.09
N LEU A 163 18.00 -23.22 40.87
CA LEU A 163 19.29 -23.51 41.52
C LEU A 163 19.35 -23.01 42.98
N HIS A 164 18.77 -21.84 43.29
CA HIS A 164 19.00 -21.16 44.58
C HIS A 164 17.85 -21.29 45.59
N ILE A 165 16.59 -21.47 45.15
CA ILE A 165 15.47 -21.61 46.09
C ILE A 165 15.54 -22.90 46.91
N PRO A 166 15.80 -24.09 46.32
CA PRO A 166 15.92 -25.32 47.09
C PRO A 166 17.04 -25.25 48.13
N ALA A 167 18.19 -24.67 47.75
CA ALA A 167 19.36 -24.52 48.62
C ALA A 167 19.08 -23.64 49.85
N ALA A 168 18.39 -22.50 49.66
CA ALA A 168 18.01 -21.63 50.76
C ALA A 168 17.01 -22.30 51.71
N THR A 169 16.06 -23.10 51.19
CA THR A 169 15.13 -23.85 52.04
C THR A 169 15.79 -25.01 52.78
N SER A 170 16.77 -25.70 52.19
CA SER A 170 17.50 -26.78 52.86
C SER A 170 18.44 -26.27 53.95
N GLU A 171 19.20 -25.18 53.70
CA GLU A 171 20.05 -24.56 54.73
C GLU A 171 19.21 -24.02 55.90
N SER A 172 18.06 -23.38 55.60
CA SER A 172 17.15 -22.88 56.64
C SER A 172 16.55 -24.01 57.50
N GLN A 173 16.30 -25.18 56.91
CA GLN A 173 15.80 -26.35 57.64
C GLN A 173 16.89 -27.00 58.50
N GLU A 174 18.12 -27.13 57.99
CA GLU A 174 19.24 -27.65 58.76
C GLU A 174 19.60 -26.75 59.95
N ASP A 175 19.63 -25.42 59.76
CA ASP A 175 19.89 -24.47 60.85
C ASP A 175 18.79 -24.50 61.93
N ALA A 176 17.52 -24.62 61.53
CA ALA A 176 16.41 -24.73 62.46
C ALA A 176 16.44 -26.05 63.27
N GLU A 177 16.85 -27.15 62.65
CA GLU A 177 17.05 -28.42 63.34
C GLU A 177 18.26 -28.40 64.28
N ALA A 178 19.35 -27.74 63.88
CA ALA A 178 20.54 -27.56 64.72
C ALA A 178 20.22 -26.74 65.97
N GLN A 179 19.42 -25.68 65.84
CA GLN A 179 18.95 -24.87 66.97
C GLN A 179 18.07 -25.66 67.94
N LYS A 180 17.14 -26.49 67.43
CA LYS A 180 16.31 -27.36 68.28
C LYS A 180 17.14 -28.37 69.05
N ARG A 181 18.08 -29.06 68.38
CA ARG A 181 18.98 -30.02 69.03
C ARG A 181 19.85 -29.37 70.11
N GLY A 182 20.36 -28.17 69.87
CA GLY A 182 21.14 -27.41 70.87
C GLY A 182 20.32 -27.01 72.11
N SER A 183 19.03 -26.71 71.95
CA SER A 183 18.13 -26.37 73.06
C SER A 183 17.71 -27.58 73.92
N GLU A 184 17.66 -28.78 73.34
CA GLU A 184 17.28 -30.01 74.05
C GLU A 184 18.43 -30.63 74.85
N THR A 185 19.69 -30.31 74.50
CA THR A 185 20.88 -30.80 75.22
C THR A 185 21.34 -29.90 76.37
N GLY A 186 20.73 -28.72 76.55
CA GLY A 186 21.04 -27.80 77.63
C GLY A 186 20.20 -28.05 78.88
N PHE A 187 20.56 -29.05 79.68
CA PHE A 187 20.12 -29.25 81.06
C PHE A 187 21.31 -29.08 82.01
#